data_AF-A0A1J1LRW7-F1
#
_entry.id   AF-A0A1J1LRW7-F1
#
_cell.length_a   1.000
_cell.length_b   1.000
_cell.length_c   1.000
_cell.angle_alpha   90.00
_cell.angle_beta   90.00
_cell.angle_gamma   90.00
#
_symmetry.space_group_name_H-M   'P 1'
#
loop_
_entity.id
_entity.type
_entity.pdbx_description
1 polymer ?
#
loop_
_entity_poly.entity_id
_entity_poly.type
_entity_poly.pdbx_seq_one_letter_code
_entity_poly.pdbx_strand_id
1 'polypeptide(L)' 'MANSTLQDNTAFASNQWGEDSQIWQNLKTAIASSSGFQRWELERNLNLIEPTTNLDQLVSLYLRETLETLAY' A
#
# COMPACT_ATOMS: atom_id res chain seq x y z
N MET A 1 46.24 -2.42 -17.08
CA MET A 1 44.95 -2.57 -17.78
C MET A 1 43.95 -3.14 -16.79
N ALA A 2 42.74 -2.57 -16.77
CA ALA A 2 41.50 -3.05 -16.14
C ALA A 2 41.46 -3.23 -14.61
N ASN A 3 40.79 -2.31 -13.90
CA ASN A 3 39.61 -2.67 -13.11
C ASN A 3 38.79 -1.41 -12.74
N SER A 4 37.69 -1.15 -13.45
CA SER A 4 36.75 -0.06 -13.14
C SER A 4 35.36 -0.46 -13.64
N THR A 5 34.70 -1.39 -12.94
CA THR A 5 33.34 -1.84 -13.31
C THR A 5 32.52 -2.38 -12.14
N LEU A 6 32.68 -1.83 -10.93
CA LEU A 6 31.87 -2.25 -9.77
C LEU A 6 31.04 -1.13 -9.12
N GLN A 7 30.91 0.05 -9.72
CA GLN A 7 30.15 1.16 -9.13
C GLN A 7 28.69 1.31 -9.61
N ASP A 8 28.27 0.60 -10.65
CA ASP A 8 26.99 0.87 -11.32
C ASP A 8 25.78 0.16 -10.67
N ASN A 9 26.01 -0.88 -9.87
CA ASN A 9 24.92 -1.77 -9.40
C ASN A 9 24.20 -1.26 -8.13
N THR A 10 24.78 -0.31 -7.39
CA THR A 10 24.17 0.16 -6.13
C THR A 10 23.12 1.26 -6.34
N ALA A 11 23.17 1.99 -7.46
CA ALA A 11 22.20 3.06 -7.76
C ALA A 11 20.84 2.51 -8.21
N PHE A 12 20.80 1.33 -8.85
CA PHE A 12 19.55 0.73 -9.28
C PHE A 12 18.72 0.22 -8.11
N ALA A 13 19.35 -0.36 -7.08
CA ALA A 13 18.65 -0.96 -5.93
C ALA A 13 17.90 0.07 -5.06
N SER A 14 18.47 1.28 -4.90
CA SER A 14 17.85 2.36 -4.13
C SER A 14 16.65 2.99 -4.84
N ASN A 15 16.61 2.96 -6.18
CA ASN A 15 15.49 3.51 -6.95
C ASN A 15 14.26 2.58 -6.92
N GLN A 16 14.46 1.25 -6.88
CA GLN A 16 13.36 0.26 -6.85
C GLN A 16 12.52 0.42 -5.59
N TRP A 17 13.16 0.55 -4.41
CA TRP A 17 12.44 0.74 -3.15
C TRP A 17 11.65 2.05 -3.09
N GLY A 18 12.14 3.11 -3.73
CA GLY A 18 11.41 4.37 -3.87
C GLY A 18 10.18 4.22 -4.79
N GLU A 19 10.35 3.51 -5.90
CA GLU A 19 9.29 3.21 -6.86
C GLU A 19 8.22 2.29 -6.27
N ASP A 20 8.62 1.20 -5.59
CA ASP A 20 7.74 0.27 -4.89
C ASP A 20 6.92 0.98 -3.80
N SER A 21 7.55 1.90 -3.05
CA SER A 21 6.87 2.72 -2.06
C SER A 21 5.83 3.63 -2.72
N GLN A 22 6.18 4.30 -3.82
CA GLN A 22 5.25 5.15 -4.58
C GLN A 22 4.08 4.33 -5.15
N ILE A 23 4.35 3.14 -5.70
CA ILE A 23 3.33 2.21 -6.21
C ILE A 23 2.40 1.77 -5.08
N TRP A 24 2.95 1.44 -3.90
CA TRP A 24 2.17 1.09 -2.72
C TRP A 24 1.27 2.24 -2.26
N GLN A 25 1.79 3.48 -2.22
CA GLN A 25 0.98 4.64 -1.87
C GLN A 25 -0.17 4.85 -2.87
N ASN A 26 0.13 4.78 -4.18
CA ASN A 26 -0.89 4.92 -5.22
C ASN A 26 -1.97 3.85 -5.12
N LEU A 27 -1.59 2.59 -4.86
CA LEU A 27 -2.53 1.49 -4.67
C LEU A 27 -3.44 1.74 -3.47
N LYS A 28 -2.87 2.14 -2.33
CA LYS A 28 -3.65 2.47 -1.13
C LYS A 28 -4.64 3.59 -1.39
N THR A 29 -4.22 4.65 -2.06
CA THR A 29 -5.11 5.77 -2.42
C THR A 29 -6.22 5.31 -3.37
N ALA A 30 -5.91 4.49 -4.37
CA ALA A 30 -6.90 3.95 -5.29
C ALA A 30 -7.95 3.10 -4.55
N ILE A 31 -7.53 2.23 -3.65
CA ILE A 31 -8.43 1.42 -2.80
C ILE A 31 -9.26 2.34 -1.90
N ALA A 32 -8.64 3.30 -1.22
CA ALA A 32 -9.34 4.24 -0.34
C ALA A 32 -10.38 5.10 -1.08
N SER A 33 -10.11 5.43 -2.35
CA SER A 33 -11.05 6.15 -3.22
C SER A 33 -12.16 5.28 -3.78
N SER A 34 -12.06 3.95 -3.64
CA SER A 34 -13.05 3.02 -4.17
C SER A 34 -14.35 3.06 -3.37
N SER A 35 -15.47 2.91 -4.06
CA SER A 35 -16.80 2.92 -3.44
C SER A 35 -17.02 1.74 -2.49
N GLY A 36 -16.34 0.61 -2.71
CA GLY A 36 -16.38 -0.55 -1.82
C GLY A 36 -15.71 -0.28 -0.48
N PHE A 37 -14.52 0.35 -0.51
CA PHE A 37 -13.79 0.71 0.70
C PHE A 37 -14.53 1.78 1.52
N GLN A 38 -15.01 2.85 0.88
CA GLN A 38 -15.72 3.93 1.57
C GLN A 38 -16.99 3.43 2.28
N ARG A 39 -17.75 2.52 1.65
CA ARG A 39 -18.92 1.89 2.27
C ARG A 39 -18.52 1.02 3.46
N TRP A 40 -17.53 0.15 3.27
CA TRP A 40 -17.02 -0.71 4.34
C TRP A 40 -16.51 0.10 5.54
N GLU A 41 -15.81 1.21 5.30
CA GLU A 41 -15.31 2.12 6.33
C GLU A 41 -16.45 2.82 7.10
N LEU A 42 -17.50 3.24 6.38
CA LEU A 42 -18.71 3.84 6.96
C LEU A 42 -19.52 2.83 7.80
N GLU A 43 -19.74 1.62 7.30
CA GLU A 43 -20.46 0.55 7.99
C GLU A 43 -19.80 0.20 9.33
N ARG A 44 -18.46 0.25 9.38
CA ARG A 44 -17.66 -0.06 10.56
C ARG A 44 -17.41 1.15 11.47
N ASN A 45 -17.93 2.34 11.12
CA ASN A 45 -17.74 3.58 11.89
C ASN A 45 -16.26 3.91 12.16
N LEU A 46 -15.33 3.48 11.28
CA LEU A 46 -13.89 3.66 11.49
C LEU A 46 -13.46 5.13 11.43
N ASN A 47 -14.25 5.97 10.75
CA ASN A 47 -14.12 7.43 10.76
C ASN A 47 -14.29 8.06 12.16
N LEU A 48 -14.92 7.36 13.11
CA LEU A 48 -15.18 7.87 14.46
C LEU A 48 -14.12 7.47 15.49
N ILE A 49 -13.30 6.45 15.19
CA ILE A 49 -12.46 5.80 16.22
C ILE A 49 -11.11 6.48 16.34
N GLU A 50 -10.49 6.97 15.27
CA GLU A 50 -9.35 7.88 15.37
C GLU A 50 -8.91 8.36 13.97
N PRO A 51 -8.71 9.68 13.74
CA PRO A 51 -8.15 10.19 12.48
C PRO A 51 -6.67 9.82 12.26
N THR A 52 -6.05 9.15 13.23
CA THR A 52 -4.66 8.67 13.20
C THR A 52 -4.54 7.23 12.72
N THR A 53 -5.67 6.53 12.51
CA THR A 53 -5.66 5.16 12.00
C THR A 53 -5.00 5.18 10.63
N ASN A 54 -3.78 4.67 10.56
CA ASN A 54 -2.96 4.71 9.36
C ASN A 54 -3.76 4.09 8.20
N LEU A 55 -3.90 4.82 7.09
CA LEU A 55 -4.52 4.35 5.85
C LEU A 55 -4.05 2.91 5.48
N ASP A 56 -2.79 2.63 5.79
CA ASP A 56 -2.15 1.33 5.63
C ASP A 56 -2.85 0.19 6.40
N GLN A 57 -3.23 0.42 7.67
CA GLN A 57 -3.95 -0.56 8.48
C GLN A 57 -5.37 -0.77 7.98
N LEU A 58 -6.07 0.30 7.58
CA LEU A 58 -7.43 0.21 7.05
C LEU A 58 -7.45 -0.55 5.72
N VAL A 59 -6.53 -0.22 4.81
CA VAL A 59 -6.38 -0.93 3.52
C VAL A 59 -6.02 -2.40 3.76
N SER A 60 -5.12 -2.70 4.69
CA SER A 60 -4.76 -4.09 5.03
C SER A 60 -5.94 -4.87 5.59
N LEU A 61 -6.74 -4.26 6.46
CA LEU A 61 -7.93 -4.89 7.04
C LEU A 61 -9.00 -5.14 5.96
N TYR A 62 -9.25 -4.16 5.10
CA TYR A 62 -10.18 -4.30 3.97
C TYR A 62 -9.76 -5.40 3.00
N LEU A 63 -8.49 -5.44 2.62
CA LEU A 63 -7.94 -6.49 1.75
C LEU A 63 -8.06 -7.87 2.39
N ARG A 64 -7.76 -7.98 3.68
CA ARG A 64 -7.91 -9.23 4.41
C ARG A 64 -9.35 -9.72 4.41
N GLU A 65 -10.32 -8.88 4.76
CA GLU A 65 -11.72 -9.30 4.81
C GLU A 65 -12.28 -9.60 3.41
N THR A 66 -11.91 -8.82 2.39
CA THR A 66 -12.32 -9.12 1.00
C THR A 66 -11.75 -10.44 0.51
N LEU A 67 -10.50 -10.77 0.85
CA LEU A 67 -9.89 -12.07 0.56
C LEU A 67 -10.55 -13.22 1.33
N GLU A 68 -10.90 -13.02 2.61
CA GLU A 68 -11.62 -14.03 3.40
C GLU A 68 -13.03 -14.30 2.84
N THR A 69 -13.68 -13.28 2.28
CA THR A 69 -15.01 -13.41 1.64
C THR A 69 -14.97 -14.13 0.29
N LEU A 70 -13.86 -14.01 -0.44
CA LEU A 70 -13.62 -14.69 -1.73
C LEU A 70 -13.08 -16.12 -1.59
N ALA A 71 -12.61 -16.50 -0.40
CA ALA A 71 -12.05 -17.83 -0.12
C ALA A 71 -13.11 -18.87 0.32
N TYR A 72 -14.38 -18.47 0.41
CA TYR A 72 -15.54 -19.33 0.64
C TYR A 72 -16.26 -19.66 -0.67
#